data_AF-A0A246IDD8-F1
#
_entry.id   AF-A0A246IDD8-F1
#
_cell.length_a   1.000
_cell.length_b   1.000
_cell.length_c   1.000
_cell.angle_alpha   90.00
_cell.angle_beta   90.00
_cell.angle_gamma   90.00
#
_symmetry.space_group_name_H-M   'P 1'
#
loop_
_entity.id
_entity.type
_entity.pdbx_description
1 polymer ?
#
loop_
_entity_poly.entity_id
_entity_poly.type
_entity_poly.pdbx_seq_one_letter_code
_entity_poly.pdbx_strand_id
1 'polypeptide(L)'
;MKSPLSKPVVSGVCQSTHRSWADCQQIAYRVGFVSSILVTYIERRLDQAQNESFHALGSESLDGVSEVLLPRSERDRVIYFVKKFSGNACYQWLVHAVEPTGPTNTGCAAFKVVLQAPPSSGATEYLHQTLNKGKRRSLASTVRPGNLVEVDYGHELTIGRSDGELRSNKRYSDTIQNGEMHKRRLAVIVSTSRQTTLQVVPITSREPASTDKTTFELSEDTLRQLKFYGNSGKRSWAIASMIETVSTRRVLPPVSYYGGRGGVRSGRDTNYSVSLSSSETRSLKEALLHSISVRDYYENQSSLANAKARISALEPLSERVNELEAQLLTLQAETEHLRLCKEVADMWATNMNLDLLDEVDTLRALYGSS
;
A
#
# COMPACT_ATOMS: atom_id res chain seq x y z
N MET A 1 15.81 -70.76 35.16
CA MET A 1 14.64 -70.87 36.06
C MET A 1 13.74 -69.66 35.83
N LYS A 2 12.46 -69.92 35.49
CA LYS A 2 11.25 -69.05 35.60
C LYS A 2 11.37 -67.61 35.08
N SER A 3 10.99 -67.29 33.84
CA SER A 3 9.65 -67.15 33.21
C SER A 3 9.30 -65.66 33.02
N PRO A 4 9.13 -65.18 31.78
CA PRO A 4 8.66 -63.82 31.51
C PRO A 4 7.12 -63.76 31.48
N LEU A 5 6.59 -62.65 31.99
CA LEU A 5 5.16 -62.33 32.06
C LEU A 5 4.51 -62.31 30.67
N SER A 6 3.40 -63.03 30.58
CA SER A 6 2.53 -63.25 29.43
C SER A 6 1.74 -62.00 29.01
N LYS A 7 1.65 -61.79 27.70
CA LYS A 7 0.65 -60.93 27.05
C LYS A 7 -0.75 -61.56 27.15
N PRO A 8 -1.84 -60.80 27.34
CA PRO A 8 -3.17 -61.33 27.13
C PRO A 8 -3.49 -61.39 25.63
N VAL A 9 -3.78 -62.59 25.17
CA VAL A 9 -4.47 -62.89 23.91
C VAL A 9 -5.95 -62.60 24.13
N VAL A 10 -6.51 -61.64 23.39
CA VAL A 10 -7.97 -61.53 23.21
C VAL A 10 -8.26 -61.89 21.76
N SER A 11 -8.52 -63.17 21.54
CA SER A 11 -9.16 -63.70 20.34
C SER A 11 -10.65 -63.38 20.42
N GLY A 12 -11.04 -62.21 19.93
CA GLY A 12 -12.43 -61.83 19.69
C GLY A 12 -12.75 -61.98 18.21
N VAL A 13 -13.47 -63.05 17.88
CA VAL A 13 -13.99 -63.37 16.54
C VAL A 13 -14.74 -62.15 15.98
N CYS A 14 -14.18 -61.53 14.94
CA CYS A 14 -14.85 -60.47 14.18
C CYS A 14 -15.86 -61.13 13.23
N GLN A 15 -17.07 -61.40 13.73
CA GLN A 15 -18.18 -61.78 12.86
C GLN A 15 -18.60 -60.56 12.04
N SER A 16 -18.39 -60.67 10.74
CA SER A 16 -18.84 -59.73 9.72
C SER A 16 -20.37 -59.61 9.76
N THR A 17 -20.88 -58.56 10.39
CA THR A 17 -22.20 -58.05 10.03
C THR A 17 -22.00 -57.04 8.93
N HIS A 18 -22.25 -57.47 7.68
CA HIS A 18 -22.50 -56.59 6.55
C HIS A 18 -23.69 -55.69 6.92
N ARG A 19 -23.43 -54.52 7.51
CA ARG A 19 -24.39 -53.42 7.52
C ARG A 19 -24.14 -52.60 6.28
N SER A 20 -25.20 -52.37 5.52
CA SER A 20 -25.11 -51.57 4.30
C SER A 20 -24.77 -50.13 4.67
N TRP A 21 -24.16 -49.39 3.74
CA TRP A 21 -23.92 -47.95 3.89
C TRP A 21 -25.23 -47.18 4.17
N ALA A 22 -26.38 -47.72 3.73
CA ALA A 22 -27.71 -47.20 4.02
C ALA A 22 -28.13 -47.37 5.49
N ASP A 23 -27.69 -48.44 6.17
CA ASP A 23 -27.98 -48.67 7.60
C ASP A 23 -27.17 -47.72 8.50
N CYS A 24 -25.96 -47.33 8.08
CA CYS A 24 -25.17 -46.32 8.77
C CYS A 24 -25.78 -44.91 8.62
N GLN A 25 -26.41 -44.60 7.48
CA GLN A 25 -27.20 -43.36 7.32
C GLN A 25 -28.43 -43.37 8.24
N GLN A 26 -29.15 -44.49 8.37
CA GLN A 26 -30.35 -44.56 9.21
C GLN A 26 -30.07 -44.46 10.72
N ILE A 27 -28.90 -44.87 11.20
CA ILE A 27 -28.52 -44.74 12.61
C ILE A 27 -28.05 -43.31 12.94
N ALA A 28 -27.42 -42.61 12.01
CA ALA A 28 -27.09 -41.18 12.16
C ALA A 28 -28.34 -40.29 12.24
N TYR A 29 -29.44 -40.67 11.59
CA TYR A 29 -30.71 -39.95 11.63
C TYR A 29 -31.47 -40.02 12.96
N ARG A 30 -31.13 -40.96 13.86
CA ARG A 30 -31.83 -41.13 15.14
C ARG A 30 -31.20 -40.38 16.33
N VAL A 31 -30.03 -39.77 16.16
CA VAL A 31 -29.38 -38.99 17.22
C VAL A 31 -28.70 -37.74 16.63
N GLY A 32 -29.48 -36.68 16.43
CA GLY A 32 -28.98 -35.34 16.13
C GLY A 32 -29.30 -34.86 14.72
N PHE A 33 -29.97 -33.71 14.63
CA PHE A 33 -30.21 -32.97 13.40
C PHE A 33 -28.89 -32.74 12.66
N VAL A 34 -28.63 -33.49 11.59
CA VAL A 34 -27.56 -33.15 10.65
C VAL A 34 -28.09 -32.02 9.79
N SER A 35 -27.80 -30.78 10.18
CA SER A 35 -28.08 -29.62 9.34
C SER A 35 -27.27 -29.72 8.05
N SER A 36 -27.95 -29.68 6.91
CA SER A 36 -27.32 -29.58 5.60
C SER A 36 -27.61 -28.22 4.96
N ILE A 37 -26.65 -27.72 4.19
CA ILE A 37 -26.79 -26.49 3.41
C ILE A 37 -26.46 -26.80 1.95
N LEU A 38 -27.38 -26.47 1.04
CA LEU A 38 -27.23 -26.59 -0.40
C LEU A 38 -27.09 -25.21 -1.04
N VAL A 39 -26.02 -24.97 -1.78
CA VAL A 39 -25.85 -23.75 -2.58
C VAL A 39 -25.86 -24.10 -4.06
N THR A 40 -26.79 -23.52 -4.82
CA THR A 40 -26.91 -23.72 -6.26
C THR A 40 -26.49 -22.47 -7.00
N TYR A 41 -25.58 -22.62 -7.97
CA TYR A 41 -25.08 -21.53 -8.81
C TYR A 41 -25.72 -21.59 -10.19
N ILE A 42 -26.26 -20.45 -10.64
CA ILE A 42 -26.98 -20.34 -11.90
C ILE A 42 -26.44 -19.14 -12.68
N GLU A 43 -26.11 -19.33 -13.94
CA GLU A 43 -25.78 -18.27 -14.87
C GLU A 43 -27.04 -17.66 -15.46
N ARG A 44 -27.20 -16.34 -15.32
CA ARG A 44 -28.12 -15.51 -16.07
C ARG A 44 -27.45 -15.06 -17.36
N ARG A 45 -28.03 -15.43 -18.49
CA ARG A 45 -27.63 -14.93 -19.82
C ARG A 45 -28.72 -14.01 -20.35
N LEU A 46 -28.27 -12.93 -20.97
CA LEU A 46 -29.12 -11.99 -21.69
C LEU A 46 -28.88 -12.20 -23.18
N ASP A 47 -29.93 -12.54 -23.92
CA ASP A 47 -29.88 -12.59 -25.37
C ASP A 47 -29.87 -11.18 -25.97
N GLN A 48 -29.57 -11.06 -27.27
CA GLN A 48 -29.59 -9.77 -27.99
C GLN A 48 -30.95 -9.06 -27.92
N ALA A 49 -32.04 -9.82 -27.72
CA ALA A 49 -33.38 -9.31 -27.50
C ALA A 49 -33.70 -8.99 -26.03
N GLN A 50 -32.70 -8.99 -25.13
CA GLN A 50 -32.84 -8.86 -23.67
C GLN A 50 -33.68 -9.96 -22.99
N ASN A 51 -33.92 -11.08 -23.67
CA ASN A 51 -34.54 -12.24 -23.04
C ASN A 51 -33.57 -12.88 -22.04
N GLU A 52 -34.09 -13.20 -20.87
CA GLU A 52 -33.33 -13.83 -19.79
C GLU A 52 -33.42 -15.34 -19.87
N SER A 53 -32.27 -16.01 -19.88
CA SER A 53 -32.16 -17.45 -19.71
C SER A 53 -31.28 -17.80 -18.51
N PHE A 54 -31.61 -18.89 -17.85
CA PHE A 54 -30.94 -19.35 -16.63
C PHE A 54 -30.34 -20.74 -16.85
N HIS A 55 -29.03 -20.86 -16.68
CA HIS A 55 -28.29 -22.12 -16.88
C HIS A 55 -27.60 -22.55 -15.59
N ALA A 56 -27.73 -23.82 -15.22
CA ALA A 56 -27.03 -24.34 -14.05
C ALA A 56 -25.50 -24.33 -14.27
N LEU A 57 -24.76 -23.74 -13.34
CA LEU A 57 -23.30 -23.75 -13.33
C LEU A 57 -22.73 -24.86 -12.45
N GLY A 58 -23.42 -25.18 -11.35
CA GLY A 58 -23.04 -26.21 -10.40
C GLY A 58 -23.68 -26.00 -9.03
N SER A 59 -23.34 -26.85 -8.07
CA SER A 59 -23.84 -26.77 -6.70
C SER A 59 -22.77 -27.20 -5.69
N GLU A 60 -22.93 -26.77 -4.44
CA GLU A 60 -22.14 -27.25 -3.30
C GLU A 60 -23.09 -27.69 -2.18
N SER A 61 -22.76 -28.80 -1.52
CA SER A 61 -23.50 -29.32 -0.37
C SER A 61 -22.57 -29.35 0.84
N LEU A 62 -23.04 -28.83 1.96
CA LEU A 62 -22.30 -28.78 3.22
C LEU A 62 -23.08 -29.55 4.27
N ASP A 63 -22.52 -30.66 4.73
CA ASP A 63 -23.15 -31.53 5.72
C ASP A 63 -22.50 -31.33 7.09
N GLY A 64 -23.31 -31.13 8.13
CA GLY A 64 -22.82 -30.88 9.49
C GLY A 64 -22.23 -29.48 9.69
N VAL A 65 -22.48 -28.56 8.75
CA VAL A 65 -22.06 -27.16 8.84
C VAL A 65 -23.29 -26.28 9.03
N SER A 66 -23.25 -25.38 10.01
CA SER A 66 -24.40 -24.52 10.36
C SER A 66 -24.48 -23.23 9.52
N GLU A 67 -23.39 -22.85 8.86
CA GLU A 67 -23.22 -21.55 8.20
C GLU A 67 -22.37 -21.68 6.93
N VAL A 68 -22.76 -20.98 5.86
CA VAL A 68 -22.04 -20.91 4.58
C VAL A 68 -21.73 -19.45 4.22
N LEU A 69 -20.58 -19.23 3.62
CA LEU A 69 -20.20 -17.92 3.09
C LEU A 69 -20.68 -17.75 1.66
N LEU A 70 -21.53 -16.75 1.44
CA LEU A 70 -22.12 -16.42 0.15
C LEU A 70 -21.64 -15.03 -0.28
N PRO A 71 -21.51 -14.75 -1.59
CA PRO A 71 -21.22 -13.41 -2.03
C PRO A 71 -22.33 -12.46 -1.60
N ARG A 72 -21.97 -11.28 -1.08
CA ARG A 72 -22.97 -10.24 -0.80
C ARG A 72 -23.65 -9.83 -2.11
N SER A 73 -24.97 -9.66 -2.09
CA SER A 73 -25.73 -9.09 -3.20
C SER A 73 -26.27 -7.72 -2.81
N GLU A 74 -26.02 -6.70 -3.63
CA GLU A 74 -26.57 -5.35 -3.47
C GLU A 74 -27.12 -4.87 -4.82
N ARG A 75 -28.36 -4.37 -4.85
CA ARG A 75 -29.04 -3.99 -6.11
C ARG A 75 -28.30 -2.90 -6.89
N ASP A 76 -27.69 -1.96 -6.17
CA ASP A 76 -27.06 -0.78 -6.78
C ASP A 76 -25.55 -0.92 -6.95
N ARG A 77 -24.97 -2.09 -6.65
CA ARG A 77 -23.51 -2.25 -6.65
C ARG A 77 -23.06 -3.49 -7.42
N VAL A 78 -22.12 -3.25 -8.33
CA VAL A 78 -21.43 -4.30 -9.08
C VAL A 78 -20.50 -5.05 -8.11
N ILE A 79 -20.77 -6.34 -7.91
CA ILE A 79 -19.97 -7.22 -7.05
C ILE A 79 -19.46 -8.37 -7.92
N TYR A 80 -18.16 -8.62 -7.85
CA TYR A 80 -17.53 -9.73 -8.56
C TYR A 80 -17.18 -10.86 -7.60
N PHE A 81 -17.66 -12.06 -7.92
CA PHE A 81 -17.37 -13.30 -7.23
C PHE A 81 -16.39 -14.14 -8.04
N VAL A 82 -15.45 -14.81 -7.38
CA VAL A 82 -14.44 -15.64 -8.05
C VAL A 82 -14.72 -17.11 -7.72
N LYS A 83 -15.14 -17.88 -8.72
CA LYS A 83 -15.32 -19.33 -8.63
C LYS A 83 -15.15 -19.95 -10.01
N LYS A 84 -14.43 -21.07 -10.06
CA LYS A 84 -14.22 -21.83 -11.29
C LYS A 84 -15.27 -22.92 -11.38
N PHE A 85 -16.10 -22.85 -12.42
CA PHE A 85 -17.07 -23.91 -12.73
C PHE A 85 -16.53 -24.79 -13.86
N SER A 86 -16.84 -26.09 -13.79
CA SER A 86 -16.52 -27.04 -14.84
C SER A 86 -17.15 -26.62 -16.17
N GLY A 87 -16.43 -26.83 -17.28
CA GLY A 87 -16.89 -26.47 -18.63
C GLY A 87 -16.88 -24.97 -18.96
N ASN A 88 -16.59 -24.09 -18.00
CA ASN A 88 -16.56 -22.64 -18.20
C ASN A 88 -15.13 -22.12 -18.18
N ALA A 89 -14.71 -21.27 -19.12
CA ALA A 89 -13.38 -20.64 -19.11
C ALA A 89 -13.29 -19.54 -18.02
N CYS A 90 -14.42 -18.93 -17.66
CA CYS A 90 -14.50 -17.81 -16.75
C CYS A 90 -14.19 -18.21 -15.29
N TYR A 91 -13.50 -17.30 -14.59
CA TYR A 91 -13.26 -17.38 -13.14
C TYR A 91 -14.00 -16.29 -12.36
N GLN A 92 -14.21 -15.13 -12.98
CA GLN A 92 -14.79 -13.94 -12.36
C GLN A 92 -16.22 -13.76 -12.85
N TRP A 93 -17.17 -13.76 -11.92
CA TRP A 93 -18.59 -13.68 -12.20
C TRP A 93 -19.17 -12.42 -11.58
N LEU A 94 -20.05 -11.73 -12.30
CA LEU A 94 -20.86 -10.67 -11.73
C LEU A 94 -21.96 -11.31 -10.88
N VAL A 95 -22.08 -10.91 -9.62
CA VAL A 95 -23.14 -11.37 -8.72
C VAL A 95 -24.39 -10.54 -8.99
N HIS A 96 -25.48 -11.21 -9.38
CA HIS A 96 -26.75 -10.53 -9.62
C HIS A 96 -27.68 -10.63 -8.42
N ALA A 97 -27.83 -11.83 -7.85
CA ALA A 97 -28.70 -12.07 -6.71
C ALA A 97 -28.21 -13.26 -5.86
N VAL A 98 -28.51 -13.22 -4.57
CA VAL A 98 -28.37 -14.35 -3.64
C VAL A 98 -29.66 -14.49 -2.86
N GLU A 99 -30.34 -15.62 -3.03
CA GLU A 99 -31.71 -15.82 -2.56
C GLU A 99 -31.83 -17.15 -1.80
N PRO A 100 -32.43 -17.17 -0.60
CA PRO A 100 -32.80 -18.43 0.04
C PRO A 100 -33.90 -19.12 -0.80
N THR A 101 -33.74 -20.41 -1.03
CA THR A 101 -34.53 -21.21 -1.97
C THR A 101 -35.09 -22.45 -1.27
N GLY A 102 -35.99 -22.28 -0.30
CA GLY A 102 -36.66 -23.42 0.32
C GLY A 102 -37.37 -23.07 1.63
N PRO A 103 -38.30 -23.91 2.09
CA PRO A 103 -38.93 -23.73 3.39
C PRO A 103 -37.91 -23.96 4.52
N THR A 104 -37.84 -22.99 5.43
CA THR A 104 -37.02 -22.90 6.65
C THR A 104 -37.07 -24.16 7.55
N ASN A 105 -38.03 -25.07 7.33
CA ASN A 105 -38.46 -26.10 8.26
C ASN A 105 -38.07 -27.54 7.88
N THR A 106 -37.36 -27.76 6.76
CA THR A 106 -37.01 -29.13 6.28
C THR A 106 -35.65 -29.65 6.73
N GLY A 107 -34.94 -28.95 7.63
CA GLY A 107 -33.61 -29.36 8.11
C GLY A 107 -32.48 -29.21 7.08
N CYS A 108 -32.80 -28.75 5.87
CA CYS A 108 -31.86 -28.42 4.80
C CYS A 108 -32.14 -26.98 4.33
N ALA A 109 -31.19 -26.08 4.56
CA ALA A 109 -31.23 -24.74 4.01
C ALA A 109 -30.71 -24.75 2.57
N ALA A 110 -31.39 -24.07 1.67
CA ALA A 110 -30.96 -23.97 0.29
C ALA A 110 -30.81 -22.51 -0.13
N PHE A 111 -29.77 -22.20 -0.88
CA PHE A 111 -29.46 -20.87 -1.40
C PHE A 111 -29.20 -20.92 -2.90
N LYS A 112 -29.73 -19.95 -3.64
CA LYS A 112 -29.53 -19.77 -5.06
C LYS A 112 -28.68 -18.53 -5.28
N VAL A 113 -27.55 -18.70 -5.96
CA VAL A 113 -26.63 -17.62 -6.35
C VAL A 113 -26.73 -17.43 -7.86
N VAL A 114 -27.27 -16.28 -8.26
CA VAL A 114 -27.42 -15.89 -9.66
C VAL A 114 -26.21 -15.08 -10.09
N LEU A 115 -25.49 -15.60 -11.08
CA LEU A 115 -24.25 -15.07 -11.61
C LEU A 115 -24.43 -14.65 -13.06
N GLN A 116 -23.63 -13.69 -13.53
CA GLN A 116 -23.59 -13.29 -14.93
C GLN A 116 -22.13 -13.19 -15.37
N ALA A 117 -21.83 -13.66 -16.58
CA ALA A 117 -20.50 -13.48 -17.15
C ALA A 117 -20.23 -11.97 -17.39
N PRO A 118 -19.03 -11.45 -17.03
CA PRO A 118 -18.70 -10.06 -17.28
C PRO A 118 -18.72 -9.77 -18.79
N PRO A 119 -19.22 -8.60 -19.22
CA PRO A 119 -19.25 -8.24 -20.63
C PRO A 119 -17.82 -8.20 -21.18
N SER A 120 -17.53 -9.12 -22.11
CA SER A 120 -16.28 -9.28 -22.88
C SER A 120 -15.09 -8.52 -22.30
N SER A 121 -14.59 -8.97 -21.14
CA SER A 121 -13.36 -8.46 -20.59
C SER A 121 -12.22 -9.01 -21.45
N GLY A 122 -11.48 -8.15 -22.14
CA GLY A 122 -10.20 -8.54 -22.73
C GLY A 122 -9.34 -9.29 -21.70
N ALA A 123 -8.40 -10.11 -22.17
CA ALA A 123 -7.54 -10.92 -21.31
C ALA A 123 -6.99 -10.06 -20.15
N THR A 124 -7.43 -10.36 -18.94
CA THR A 124 -7.06 -9.59 -17.75
C THR A 124 -5.67 -10.04 -17.32
N GLU A 125 -4.70 -9.15 -17.49
CA GLU A 125 -3.32 -9.41 -17.11
C GLU A 125 -2.98 -8.75 -15.79
N TYR A 126 -2.70 -9.56 -14.76
CA TYR A 126 -2.23 -9.09 -13.47
C TYR A 126 -0.73 -8.79 -13.49
N LEU A 127 -0.26 -7.91 -12.61
CA LEU A 127 1.15 -7.52 -12.52
C LEU A 127 2.09 -8.71 -12.40
N HIS A 128 1.73 -9.75 -11.62
CA HIS A 128 2.55 -10.96 -11.54
C HIS A 128 2.77 -11.66 -12.90
N GLN A 129 1.77 -11.64 -13.79
CA GLN A 129 1.89 -12.20 -15.13
C GLN A 129 2.80 -11.34 -15.99
N THR A 130 2.66 -10.01 -15.91
CA THR A 130 3.53 -9.06 -16.61
C THR A 130 5.00 -9.19 -16.21
N LEU A 131 5.26 -9.42 -14.91
CA LEU A 131 6.61 -9.66 -14.40
C LEU A 131 7.20 -10.98 -14.94
N ASN A 132 6.39 -12.04 -15.03
CA ASN A 132 6.83 -13.35 -15.50
C ASN A 132 7.07 -13.44 -17.01
N LYS A 133 6.49 -12.53 -17.81
CA LYS A 133 6.68 -12.53 -19.29
C LYS A 133 8.09 -12.11 -19.72
N GLY A 134 8.84 -11.39 -18.89
CA GLY A 134 10.18 -10.89 -19.21
C GLY A 134 11.25 -11.55 -18.35
N LYS A 135 12.29 -12.15 -18.96
CA LYS A 135 13.39 -12.83 -18.25
C LYS A 135 14.21 -11.96 -17.28
N ARG A 136 14.01 -10.62 -17.25
CA ARG A 136 14.74 -9.66 -16.42
C ARG A 136 13.91 -8.47 -15.91
N ARG A 137 12.57 -8.57 -15.86
CA ARG A 137 11.74 -7.48 -15.32
C ARG A 137 11.69 -7.57 -13.79
N SER A 138 12.20 -6.55 -13.11
CA SER A 138 11.97 -6.39 -11.67
C SER A 138 10.67 -5.65 -11.41
N LEU A 139 10.14 -5.78 -10.20
CA LEU A 139 8.98 -4.99 -9.80
C LEU A 139 9.30 -3.48 -9.92
N ALA A 140 10.44 -3.06 -9.39
CA ALA A 140 10.89 -1.67 -9.40
C ALA A 140 11.16 -1.12 -10.81
N SER A 141 11.51 -1.96 -11.79
CA SER A 141 11.65 -1.51 -13.19
C SER A 141 10.31 -1.39 -13.91
N THR A 142 9.28 -2.11 -13.46
CA THR A 142 7.97 -2.19 -14.12
C THR A 142 7.01 -1.15 -13.59
N VAL A 143 7.02 -0.94 -12.27
CA VAL A 143 6.18 0.03 -11.58
C VAL A 143 7.01 0.84 -10.60
N ARG A 144 6.68 2.11 -10.44
CA ARG A 144 7.39 3.08 -9.60
C ARG A 144 6.42 3.72 -8.61
N PRO A 145 6.94 4.23 -7.47
CA PRO A 145 6.17 5.12 -6.60
C PRO A 145 5.51 6.26 -7.40
N GLY A 146 4.24 6.51 -7.13
CA GLY A 146 3.41 7.47 -7.86
C GLY A 146 2.65 6.89 -9.06
N ASN A 147 2.93 5.67 -9.52
CA ASN A 147 2.10 5.05 -10.56
C ASN A 147 0.69 4.72 -10.07
N LEU A 148 -0.29 4.83 -10.97
CA LEU A 148 -1.68 4.45 -10.72
C LEU A 148 -1.95 3.01 -11.17
N VAL A 149 -2.63 2.26 -10.30
CA VAL A 149 -2.98 0.84 -10.51
C VAL A 149 -4.40 0.55 -10.06
N GLU A 150 -5.00 -0.50 -10.61
CA GLU A 150 -6.20 -1.11 -10.03
C GLU A 150 -5.81 -2.25 -9.10
N VAL A 151 -6.39 -2.29 -7.91
CA VAL A 151 -6.16 -3.34 -6.92
C VAL A 151 -7.46 -4.08 -6.66
N ASP A 152 -7.41 -5.39 -6.76
CA ASP A 152 -8.53 -6.29 -6.45
C ASP A 152 -8.48 -6.71 -4.96
N TYR A 153 -9.25 -6.00 -4.15
CA TYR A 153 -9.35 -6.30 -2.72
C TYR A 153 -10.24 -7.52 -2.45
N GLY A 154 -11.14 -7.88 -3.37
CA GLY A 154 -12.14 -8.93 -3.22
C GLY A 154 -13.53 -8.35 -2.95
N HIS A 155 -14.41 -9.07 -2.26
CA HIS A 155 -15.74 -8.59 -1.91
C HIS A 155 -16.16 -9.07 -0.53
N GLU A 156 -17.05 -8.32 0.11
CA GLU A 156 -17.66 -8.71 1.38
C GLU A 156 -18.59 -9.93 1.16
N LEU A 157 -18.58 -10.82 2.13
CA LEU A 157 -19.41 -12.03 2.14
C LEU A 157 -20.58 -11.87 3.12
N THR A 158 -21.68 -12.55 2.82
CA THR A 158 -22.83 -12.73 3.70
C THR A 158 -22.87 -14.16 4.20
N ILE A 159 -23.44 -14.37 5.38
CA ILE A 159 -23.59 -15.70 5.97
C ILE A 159 -24.98 -16.23 5.64
N GLY A 160 -25.06 -17.37 4.95
CA GLY A 160 -26.27 -18.19 4.88
C GLY A 160 -26.28 -19.20 6.02
N ARG A 161 -27.33 -19.26 6.81
CA ARG A 161 -27.45 -20.18 7.95
C ARG A 161 -28.23 -21.43 7.59
N SER A 162 -28.12 -22.47 8.41
CA SER A 162 -28.91 -23.71 8.28
C SER A 162 -30.41 -23.54 8.51
N ASP A 163 -30.84 -22.40 9.07
CA ASP A 163 -32.24 -21.97 9.12
C ASP A 163 -32.68 -21.23 7.84
N GLY A 164 -31.81 -21.07 6.83
CA GLY A 164 -32.13 -20.36 5.60
C GLY A 164 -32.06 -18.84 5.69
N GLU A 165 -31.70 -18.26 6.85
CA GLU A 165 -31.52 -16.82 6.97
C GLU A 165 -30.19 -16.35 6.35
N LEU A 166 -30.22 -15.14 5.78
CA LEU A 166 -29.03 -14.40 5.39
C LEU A 166 -28.67 -13.37 6.47
N ARG A 167 -27.43 -13.41 6.94
CA ARG A 167 -26.90 -12.51 7.98
C ARG A 167 -25.61 -11.83 7.52
N SER A 168 -25.31 -10.70 8.15
CA SER A 168 -24.02 -10.00 7.94
C SER A 168 -22.86 -10.83 8.49
N ASN A 169 -21.76 -10.86 7.76
CA ASN A 169 -20.54 -11.48 8.26
C ASN A 169 -19.87 -10.61 9.33
N LYS A 170 -19.79 -11.12 10.56
CA LYS A 170 -19.12 -10.48 11.71
C LYS A 170 -18.15 -11.41 12.43
N ARG A 171 -18.17 -12.70 12.10
CA ARG A 171 -17.45 -13.76 12.85
C ARG A 171 -16.31 -14.39 12.05
N TYR A 172 -16.35 -14.33 10.71
CA TYR A 172 -15.32 -14.90 9.84
C TYR A 172 -14.25 -13.86 9.54
N SER A 173 -13.38 -13.60 10.52
CA SER A 173 -12.33 -12.56 10.43
C SER A 173 -11.25 -12.81 9.37
N ASP A 174 -11.21 -14.01 8.79
CA ASP A 174 -10.34 -14.39 7.67
C ASP A 174 -10.86 -13.90 6.30
N THR A 175 -12.05 -13.30 6.29
CA THR A 175 -12.68 -12.70 5.11
C THR A 175 -12.77 -11.19 5.25
N ILE A 176 -13.02 -10.50 4.13
CA ILE A 176 -13.12 -9.04 4.11
C ILE A 176 -14.27 -8.58 5.00
N GLN A 177 -13.93 -7.77 5.98
CA GLN A 177 -14.88 -7.22 6.94
C GLN A 177 -15.45 -5.88 6.48
N ASN A 178 -16.62 -5.54 7.03
CA ASN A 178 -17.21 -4.22 6.81
C ASN A 178 -16.27 -3.13 7.35
N GLY A 179 -15.98 -2.13 6.52
CA GLY A 179 -15.04 -1.06 6.81
C GLY A 179 -13.67 -1.23 6.16
N GLU A 180 -13.33 -2.44 5.70
CA GLU A 180 -12.10 -2.70 4.94
C GLU A 180 -12.24 -2.30 3.47
N MET A 181 -11.11 -2.16 2.79
CA MET A 181 -11.09 -2.01 1.35
C MET A 181 -11.65 -3.27 0.68
N HIS A 182 -12.59 -3.07 -0.23
CA HIS A 182 -13.26 -4.11 -1.00
C HIS A 182 -13.52 -3.61 -2.42
N LYS A 183 -13.84 -4.54 -3.32
CA LYS A 183 -13.95 -4.38 -4.78
C LYS A 183 -12.61 -4.08 -5.44
N ARG A 184 -12.64 -3.97 -6.76
CA ARG A 184 -11.54 -3.41 -7.53
C ARG A 184 -11.54 -1.89 -7.38
N ARG A 185 -10.45 -1.31 -6.90
CA ARG A 185 -10.31 0.15 -6.72
C ARG A 185 -9.03 0.66 -7.36
N LEU A 186 -9.07 1.90 -7.82
CA LEU A 186 -7.86 2.64 -8.19
C LEU A 186 -7.02 2.86 -6.93
N ALA A 187 -5.70 2.82 -7.08
CA ALA A 187 -4.76 3.06 -6.01
C ALA A 187 -3.44 3.65 -6.56
N VAL A 188 -2.72 4.36 -5.70
CA VAL A 188 -1.39 4.91 -5.98
C VAL A 188 -0.34 3.99 -5.36
N ILE A 189 0.70 3.65 -6.10
CA ILE A 189 1.85 2.93 -5.55
C ILE A 189 2.68 3.87 -4.67
N VAL A 190 2.94 3.47 -3.42
CA VAL A 190 3.80 4.20 -2.49
C VAL A 190 5.22 3.63 -2.49
N SER A 191 5.34 2.30 -2.45
CA SER A 191 6.63 1.62 -2.33
C SER A 191 6.62 0.26 -3.01
N THR A 192 7.75 -0.08 -3.63
CA THR A 192 8.00 -1.35 -4.33
C THR A 192 9.07 -2.17 -3.62
N SER A 193 9.04 -2.16 -2.29
CA SER A 193 10.07 -2.72 -1.40
C SER A 193 10.41 -4.21 -1.63
N ARG A 194 9.47 -5.04 -2.09
CA ARG A 194 9.65 -6.49 -2.24
C ARG A 194 9.21 -6.93 -3.63
N GLN A 195 9.86 -7.94 -4.21
CA GLN A 195 9.55 -8.40 -5.58
C GLN A 195 8.09 -8.91 -5.77
N THR A 196 7.44 -9.38 -4.71
CA THR A 196 6.11 -10.03 -4.75
C THR A 196 4.97 -9.18 -4.18
N THR A 197 5.28 -8.08 -3.50
CA THR A 197 4.31 -7.24 -2.79
C THR A 197 4.69 -5.78 -2.92
N LEU A 198 3.70 -4.91 -2.92
CA LEU A 198 3.88 -3.46 -3.00
C LEU A 198 2.91 -2.76 -2.06
N GLN A 199 3.28 -1.56 -1.64
CA GLN A 199 2.42 -0.73 -0.79
C GLN A 199 1.63 0.24 -1.67
N VAL A 200 0.33 0.33 -1.40
CA VAL A 200 -0.59 1.20 -2.13
C VAL A 200 -1.39 2.08 -1.20
N VAL A 201 -1.82 3.21 -1.74
CA VAL A 201 -2.84 4.08 -1.16
C VAL A 201 -4.10 3.98 -2.02
N PRO A 202 -5.23 3.51 -1.48
CA PRO A 202 -6.48 3.39 -2.22
C PRO A 202 -7.07 4.76 -2.53
N ILE A 203 -7.84 4.82 -3.63
CA ILE A 203 -8.57 6.01 -4.07
C ILE A 203 -10.07 5.77 -3.91
N THR A 204 -10.76 6.79 -3.40
CA THR A 204 -12.22 6.81 -3.21
C THR A 204 -12.86 7.96 -3.99
N SER A 205 -14.14 7.81 -4.31
CA SER A 205 -14.99 8.89 -4.81
C SER A 205 -15.91 9.48 -3.72
N ARG A 206 -15.65 9.14 -2.46
CA ARG A 206 -16.32 9.75 -1.31
C ARG A 206 -15.46 10.91 -0.81
N GLU A 207 -16.04 12.09 -0.74
CA GLU A 207 -15.36 13.27 -0.22
C GLU A 207 -14.96 13.05 1.25
N PRO A 208 -13.68 13.25 1.61
CA PRO A 208 -13.21 13.17 2.98
C PRO A 208 -13.70 14.38 3.78
N ALA A 209 -13.60 14.29 5.11
CA ALA A 209 -13.87 15.44 5.97
C ALA A 209 -12.86 16.57 5.68
N SER A 210 -13.29 17.83 5.75
CA SER A 210 -12.42 18.99 5.47
C SER A 210 -11.21 19.10 6.39
N THR A 211 -11.26 18.47 7.56
CA THR A 211 -10.18 18.42 8.54
C THR A 211 -9.17 17.30 8.29
N ASP A 212 -9.45 16.39 7.36
CA ASP A 212 -8.65 15.19 7.13
C ASP A 212 -7.44 15.47 6.23
N LYS A 213 -6.29 15.73 6.89
CA LYS A 213 -4.99 15.94 6.23
C LYS A 213 -4.34 14.66 5.73
N THR A 214 -4.92 13.49 6.00
CA THR A 214 -4.40 12.19 5.51
C THR A 214 -4.91 11.86 4.10
N THR A 215 -5.58 12.81 3.46
CA THR A 215 -6.14 12.63 2.12
C THR A 215 -5.74 13.79 1.22
N PHE A 216 -5.69 13.53 -0.09
CA PHE A 216 -5.56 14.58 -1.08
C PHE A 216 -6.38 14.23 -2.33
N GLU A 217 -6.80 15.25 -3.07
CA GLU A 217 -7.57 15.08 -4.30
C GLU A 217 -6.66 14.88 -5.51
N LEU A 218 -7.03 13.96 -6.39
CA LEU A 218 -6.41 13.80 -7.70
C LEU A 218 -6.92 14.88 -8.66
N SER A 219 -6.00 15.50 -9.38
CA SER A 219 -6.28 16.46 -10.44
C SER A 219 -7.10 15.83 -11.58
N GLU A 220 -7.91 16.67 -12.22
CA GLU A 220 -8.66 16.25 -13.41
C GLU A 220 -7.74 15.76 -14.53
N ASP A 221 -6.56 16.35 -14.69
CA ASP A 221 -5.59 15.97 -15.74
C ASP A 221 -5.08 14.54 -15.55
N THR A 222 -4.83 14.13 -14.31
CA THR A 222 -4.47 12.74 -13.98
C THR A 222 -5.66 11.80 -14.24
N LEU A 223 -6.88 12.20 -13.86
CA LEU A 223 -8.08 11.38 -14.06
C LEU A 223 -8.48 11.24 -15.53
N ARG A 224 -8.28 12.26 -16.37
CA ARG A 224 -8.59 12.24 -17.82
C ARG A 224 -7.78 11.20 -18.59
N GLN A 225 -6.61 10.80 -18.07
CA GLN A 225 -5.83 9.70 -18.64
C GLN A 225 -6.51 8.33 -18.46
N LEU A 226 -7.48 8.23 -17.55
CA LEU A 226 -8.19 7.01 -17.19
C LEU A 226 -9.60 7.00 -17.80
N LYS A 227 -9.93 5.94 -18.54
CA LYS A 227 -11.22 5.84 -19.26
C LYS A 227 -12.42 5.80 -18.33
N PHE A 228 -12.35 5.00 -17.26
CA PHE A 228 -13.49 4.83 -16.35
C PHE A 228 -13.57 5.94 -15.30
N TYR A 229 -12.43 6.39 -14.79
CA TYR A 229 -12.38 7.35 -13.70
C TYR A 229 -12.56 8.79 -14.20
N GLY A 230 -11.90 9.18 -15.30
CA GLY A 230 -12.01 10.51 -15.88
C GLY A 230 -13.40 10.86 -16.42
N ASN A 231 -14.12 9.88 -16.97
CA ASN A 231 -15.47 10.07 -17.51
C ASN A 231 -16.59 9.90 -16.46
N SER A 232 -16.25 9.63 -15.20
CA SER A 232 -17.24 9.34 -14.17
C SER A 232 -17.97 10.58 -13.64
N GLY A 233 -17.44 11.78 -13.89
CA GLY A 233 -17.91 13.03 -13.30
C GLY A 233 -17.69 13.13 -11.78
N LYS A 234 -16.97 12.17 -11.18
CA LYS A 234 -16.72 12.12 -9.75
C LYS A 234 -15.30 12.59 -9.44
N ARG A 235 -15.18 13.44 -8.41
CA ARG A 235 -13.90 13.75 -7.76
C ARG A 235 -13.34 12.50 -7.09
N SER A 236 -12.02 12.42 -7.02
CA SER A 236 -11.32 11.23 -6.52
C SER A 236 -10.26 11.63 -5.51
N TRP A 237 -10.26 10.98 -4.35
CA TRP A 237 -9.36 11.28 -3.23
C TRP A 237 -8.52 10.06 -2.88
N ALA A 238 -7.21 10.24 -2.76
CA ALA A 238 -6.28 9.24 -2.25
C ALA A 238 -6.29 9.25 -0.71
N ILE A 239 -6.43 8.07 -0.08
CA ILE A 239 -6.56 7.91 1.37
C ILE A 239 -5.26 7.38 1.99
N ALA A 240 -4.34 8.27 2.35
CA ALA A 240 -3.02 7.89 2.86
C ALA A 240 -3.07 7.23 4.26
N SER A 241 -4.16 7.40 5.00
CA SER A 241 -4.44 6.69 6.26
C SER A 241 -4.79 5.21 6.08
N MET A 242 -5.20 4.79 4.88
CA MET A 242 -5.51 3.40 4.53
C MET A 242 -4.40 2.77 3.67
N ILE A 243 -3.13 2.99 4.02
CA ILE A 243 -2.02 2.37 3.31
C ILE A 243 -2.02 0.85 3.53
N GLU A 244 -1.97 0.10 2.44
CA GLU A 244 -2.03 -1.37 2.48
C GLU A 244 -0.90 -2.01 1.69
N THR A 245 -0.44 -3.18 2.15
CA THR A 245 0.52 -4.00 1.42
C THR A 245 -0.23 -5.07 0.64
N VAL A 246 -0.11 -5.04 -0.69
CA VAL A 246 -0.86 -5.92 -1.59
C VAL A 246 0.06 -6.79 -2.43
N SER A 247 -0.39 -8.01 -2.76
CA SER A 247 0.34 -8.91 -3.65
C SER A 247 0.25 -8.45 -5.09
N THR A 248 1.32 -8.65 -5.88
CA THR A 248 1.31 -8.43 -7.34
C THR A 248 0.27 -9.29 -8.07
N ARG A 249 -0.30 -10.32 -7.42
CA ARG A 249 -1.42 -11.12 -7.94
C ARG A 249 -2.78 -10.43 -7.87
N ARG A 250 -2.90 -9.33 -7.12
CA ARG A 250 -4.11 -8.50 -6.99
C ARG A 250 -4.03 -7.18 -7.75
N VAL A 251 -2.87 -6.87 -8.31
CA VAL A 251 -2.60 -5.58 -8.97
C VAL A 251 -2.74 -5.72 -10.47
N LEU A 252 -3.40 -4.74 -11.07
CA LEU A 252 -3.71 -4.66 -12.50
C LEU A 252 -3.36 -3.26 -13.01
N PRO A 253 -2.99 -3.11 -14.28
CA PRO A 253 -2.95 -1.78 -14.89
C PRO A 253 -4.38 -1.23 -15.00
N PRO A 254 -4.57 0.07 -14.77
CA PRO A 254 -5.88 0.70 -14.94
C PRO A 254 -6.22 0.77 -16.43
N VAL A 255 -7.51 0.94 -16.75
CA VAL A 255 -7.91 1.19 -18.14
C VAL A 255 -7.63 2.65 -18.47
N SER A 256 -6.62 2.88 -19.31
CA SER A 256 -6.13 4.20 -19.69
C SER A 256 -6.22 4.44 -21.19
N TYR A 257 -6.04 5.71 -21.57
CA TYR A 257 -5.77 6.12 -22.94
C TYR A 257 -4.25 6.19 -23.13
N TYR A 258 -3.72 5.55 -24.17
CA TYR A 258 -2.29 5.59 -24.48
C TYR A 258 -2.03 5.63 -25.98
N GLY A 259 -0.94 6.28 -26.37
CA GLY A 259 -0.55 6.44 -27.77
C GLY A 259 -0.06 5.12 -28.37
N GLY A 260 -0.56 4.75 -29.54
CA GLY A 260 -0.06 3.63 -30.34
C GLY A 260 0.25 4.05 -31.77
N ARG A 261 0.98 3.20 -32.51
CA ARG A 261 1.09 3.35 -33.98
C ARG A 261 -0.34 3.33 -34.55
N GLY A 262 -0.81 4.47 -35.04
CA GLY A 262 -2.15 4.66 -35.62
C GLY A 262 -3.18 5.43 -34.78
N GLY A 263 -2.84 6.01 -33.62
CA GLY A 263 -3.74 6.89 -32.85
C GLY A 263 -3.85 6.55 -31.36
N VAL A 264 -4.83 7.16 -30.69
CA VAL A 264 -5.12 6.93 -29.27
C VAL A 264 -5.82 5.58 -29.09
N ARG A 265 -5.18 4.67 -28.35
CA ARG A 265 -5.77 3.38 -27.97
C ARG A 265 -6.33 3.48 -26.56
N SER A 266 -7.36 2.68 -26.28
CA SER A 266 -7.92 2.51 -24.94
C SER A 266 -7.78 1.05 -24.53
N GLY A 267 -7.27 0.82 -23.32
CA GLY A 267 -7.10 -0.53 -22.80
C GLY A 267 -6.29 -0.57 -21.52
N ARG A 268 -5.90 -1.77 -21.13
CA ARG A 268 -4.99 -2.03 -20.00
C ARG A 268 -3.56 -2.05 -20.52
N ASP A 269 -2.81 -0.98 -20.27
CA ASP A 269 -1.39 -0.89 -20.64
C ASP A 269 -0.50 -1.56 -19.58
N THR A 270 0.16 -2.67 -19.96
CA THR A 270 1.05 -3.43 -19.08
C THR A 270 2.38 -2.72 -18.79
N ASN A 271 2.62 -1.55 -19.37
CA ASN A 271 3.76 -0.69 -19.02
C ASN A 271 3.47 0.25 -17.84
N TYR A 272 2.23 0.29 -17.33
CA TYR A 272 1.86 1.10 -16.17
C TYR A 272 2.24 2.59 -16.34
N SER A 273 1.93 3.14 -17.51
CA SER A 273 2.36 4.49 -17.92
C SER A 273 1.72 5.63 -17.14
N VAL A 274 0.55 5.41 -16.53
CA VAL A 274 -0.16 6.46 -15.80
C VAL A 274 0.48 6.66 -14.42
N SER A 275 0.79 7.92 -14.10
CA SER A 275 1.37 8.33 -12.82
C SER A 275 0.78 9.64 -12.33
N LEU A 276 0.90 9.86 -11.03
CA LEU A 276 0.67 11.17 -10.44
C LEU A 276 1.60 12.23 -11.04
N SER A 277 1.11 13.45 -11.10
CA SER A 277 1.90 14.65 -11.39
C SER A 277 2.89 14.94 -10.26
N SER A 278 3.86 15.81 -10.52
CA SER A 278 4.86 16.22 -9.51
C SER A 278 4.22 16.92 -8.30
N SER A 279 3.17 17.70 -8.50
CA SER A 279 2.41 18.35 -7.43
C SER A 279 1.65 17.33 -6.59
N GLU A 280 0.90 16.41 -7.20
CA GLU A 280 0.19 15.34 -6.50
C GLU A 280 1.14 14.40 -5.77
N THR A 281 2.33 14.15 -6.32
CA THR A 281 3.37 13.36 -5.64
C THR A 281 3.84 14.05 -4.36
N ARG A 282 3.89 15.38 -4.33
CA ARG A 282 4.17 16.14 -3.10
C ARG A 282 3.02 16.03 -2.11
N SER A 283 1.77 16.21 -2.57
CA SER A 283 0.56 16.05 -1.75
C SER A 283 0.44 14.64 -1.15
N LEU A 284 0.82 13.60 -1.91
CA LEU A 284 0.89 12.23 -1.40
C LEU A 284 1.87 12.10 -0.24
N LYS A 285 3.07 12.69 -0.36
CA LYS A 285 4.08 12.65 0.71
C LYS A 285 3.60 13.38 1.95
N GLU A 286 2.99 14.55 1.79
CA GLU A 286 2.38 15.32 2.89
C GLU A 286 1.28 14.50 3.60
N ALA A 287 0.36 13.91 2.84
CA ALA A 287 -0.71 13.08 3.37
C ALA A 287 -0.18 11.83 4.10
N LEU A 288 0.88 11.20 3.58
CA LEU A 288 1.55 10.06 4.22
C LEU A 288 2.25 10.46 5.52
N LEU A 289 2.90 11.63 5.57
CA LEU A 289 3.51 12.13 6.80
C LEU A 289 2.45 12.39 7.87
N HIS A 290 1.31 12.98 7.47
CA HIS A 290 0.18 13.17 8.37
C HIS A 290 -0.43 11.85 8.84
N SER A 291 -0.48 10.80 8.02
CA SER A 291 -1.03 9.51 8.44
C SER A 291 -0.19 8.81 9.51
N ILE A 292 1.13 9.02 9.52
CA ILE A 292 2.03 8.56 10.59
C ILE A 292 2.19 9.59 11.72
N SER A 293 1.34 10.61 11.77
CA SER A 293 1.36 11.69 12.78
C SER A 293 2.65 12.52 12.84
N VAL A 294 3.44 12.54 11.77
CA VAL A 294 4.59 13.42 11.63
C VAL A 294 4.11 14.74 11.04
N ARG A 295 3.99 15.77 11.88
CA ARG A 295 3.41 17.06 11.50
C ARG A 295 4.46 18.07 11.05
N ASP A 296 5.64 18.05 11.67
CA ASP A 296 6.62 19.14 11.55
C ASP A 296 7.76 18.80 10.59
N TYR A 297 7.60 17.78 9.73
CA TYR A 297 8.68 17.31 8.86
C TYR A 297 9.20 18.43 7.94
N TYR A 298 8.29 19.15 7.28
CA TYR A 298 8.68 20.22 6.36
C TYR A 298 9.26 21.44 7.07
N GLU A 299 8.74 21.78 8.25
CA GLU A 299 9.30 22.85 9.09
C GLU A 299 10.71 22.51 9.56
N ASN A 300 10.92 21.26 10.01
CA ASN A 300 12.22 20.75 10.40
C ASN A 300 13.18 20.67 9.20
N GLN A 301 12.71 20.28 8.02
CA GLN A 301 13.53 20.22 6.81
C GLN A 301 14.01 21.61 6.39
N SER A 302 13.11 22.60 6.39
CA SER A 302 13.46 24.00 6.11
C SER A 302 14.40 24.57 7.17
N SER A 303 14.12 24.30 8.45
CA SER A 303 14.98 24.73 9.57
C SER A 303 16.38 24.11 9.48
N LEU A 304 16.48 22.84 9.10
CA LEU A 304 17.75 22.15 8.87
C LEU A 304 18.51 22.76 7.70
N ALA A 305 17.84 23.05 6.59
CA ALA A 305 18.47 23.70 5.44
C ALA A 305 19.00 25.09 5.80
N ASN A 306 18.23 25.87 6.55
CA ASN A 306 18.64 27.19 7.05
C ASN A 306 19.80 27.08 8.04
N ALA A 307 19.77 26.12 8.96
CA ALA A 307 20.87 25.88 9.90
C ALA A 307 22.16 25.50 9.16
N LYS A 308 22.08 24.63 8.14
CA LYS A 308 23.23 24.27 7.30
C LYS A 308 23.78 25.47 6.54
N ALA A 309 22.92 26.31 5.97
CA ALA A 309 23.33 27.54 5.30
C ALA A 309 24.03 28.51 6.27
N ARG A 310 23.52 28.66 7.50
CA ARG A 310 24.16 29.48 8.54
C ARG A 310 25.52 28.95 8.96
N ILE A 311 25.66 27.63 9.11
CA ILE A 311 26.94 26.99 9.45
C ILE A 311 27.96 27.26 8.34
N SER A 312 27.59 27.02 7.07
CA SER A 312 28.47 27.29 5.93
C SER A 312 28.86 28.77 5.81
N ALA A 313 27.98 29.70 6.22
CA ALA A 313 28.32 31.13 6.27
C ALA A 313 29.26 31.51 7.42
N LEU A 314 29.33 30.72 8.50
CA LEU A 314 30.21 30.96 9.65
C LEU A 314 31.63 30.40 9.47
N GLU A 315 31.81 29.41 8.59
CA GLU A 315 33.13 28.86 8.25
C GLU A 315 34.17 29.93 7.87
N PRO A 316 33.93 30.86 6.92
CA PRO A 316 34.92 31.87 6.55
C PRO A 316 35.18 32.89 7.68
N LEU A 317 34.20 33.13 8.55
CA LEU A 317 34.39 33.98 9.73
C LEU A 317 35.29 33.32 10.76
N SER A 318 35.17 32.00 10.95
CA SER A 318 36.04 31.25 11.85
C SER A 318 37.50 31.24 11.34
N GLU A 319 37.70 31.10 10.04
CA GLU A 319 39.02 31.23 9.41
C GLU A 319 39.59 32.64 9.63
N ARG A 320 38.76 33.67 9.44
CA ARG A 320 39.18 35.06 9.66
C ARG A 320 39.54 35.36 11.11
N VAL A 321 38.82 34.80 12.08
CA VAL A 321 39.15 34.93 13.51
C VAL A 321 40.51 34.27 13.79
N ASN A 322 40.75 33.07 13.27
CA ASN A 322 42.04 32.39 13.44
C ASN A 322 43.20 33.18 12.79
N GLU A 323 42.99 33.78 11.62
CA GLU A 323 43.98 34.67 10.99
C GLU A 323 44.27 35.90 11.85
N LEU A 324 43.23 36.55 12.40
CA LEU A 324 43.38 37.73 13.25
C LEU A 324 44.06 37.39 14.58
N GLU A 325 43.78 36.23 15.17
CA GLU A 325 44.48 35.73 16.36
C GLU A 325 45.96 35.49 16.07
N ALA A 326 46.30 34.90 14.92
CA ALA A 326 47.69 34.75 14.50
C ALA A 326 48.39 36.10 14.32
N GLN A 327 47.72 37.10 13.72
CA GLN A 327 48.24 38.46 13.57
C GLN A 327 48.45 39.15 14.92
N LEU A 328 47.51 39.00 15.85
CA LEU A 328 47.64 39.55 17.20
C LEU A 328 48.84 38.95 17.93
N LEU A 329 49.06 37.63 17.85
CA LEU A 329 50.22 36.98 18.43
C LEU A 329 51.53 37.51 17.85
N THR A 330 51.61 37.73 16.54
CA THR A 330 52.80 38.33 15.92
C THR A 330 53.04 39.76 16.37
N LEU A 331 52.00 40.59 16.44
CA LEU A 331 52.12 41.98 16.91
C LEU A 331 52.48 42.06 18.40
N GLN A 332 51.97 41.14 19.22
CA GLN A 332 52.34 41.04 20.63
C GLN A 332 53.83 40.67 20.78
N ALA A 333 54.34 39.75 19.97
CA ALA A 333 55.77 39.42 19.97
C ALA A 333 56.64 40.61 19.53
N GLU A 334 56.22 41.36 18.51
CA GLU A 334 56.93 42.55 18.02
C GLU A 334 56.93 43.69 19.05
N THR A 335 55.79 43.94 19.71
CA THR A 335 55.68 44.96 20.75
C THR A 335 56.53 44.61 21.98
N GLU A 336 56.57 43.35 22.41
CA GLU A 336 57.49 42.92 23.48
C GLU A 336 58.96 43.09 23.06
N HIS A 337 59.30 42.76 21.81
CA HIS A 337 60.67 42.99 21.31
C HIS A 337 61.04 44.48 21.33
N LEU A 338 60.17 45.36 20.82
CA LEU A 338 60.39 46.81 20.86
C LEU A 338 60.46 47.35 22.29
N ARG A 339 59.66 46.80 23.21
CA ARG A 339 59.71 47.15 24.64
C ARG A 339 61.09 46.86 25.23
N LEU A 340 61.65 45.68 24.96
CA LEU A 340 63.00 45.32 25.39
C LEU A 340 64.07 46.21 24.75
N CYS A 341 63.97 46.48 23.45
CA CYS A 341 64.90 47.40 22.76
C CYS A 341 64.86 48.80 23.38
N LYS A 342 63.67 49.30 23.72
CA LYS A 342 63.51 50.58 24.39
C LYS A 342 64.15 50.59 25.77
N GLU A 343 63.92 49.55 26.59
CA GLU A 343 64.56 49.44 27.92
C GLU A 343 66.10 49.47 27.83
N VAL A 344 66.67 48.79 26.82
CA VAL A 344 68.13 48.82 26.56
C VAL A 344 68.58 50.22 26.12
N ALA A 345 67.83 50.88 25.24
CA ALA A 345 68.14 52.22 24.75
C ALA A 345 68.06 53.28 25.88
N ASP A 346 67.03 53.20 26.72
CA ASP A 346 66.86 54.04 27.91
C ASP A 346 68.06 53.86 28.87
N MET A 347 68.48 52.62 29.13
CA MET A 347 69.69 52.34 29.92
C MET A 347 70.96 52.92 29.30
N TRP A 348 71.12 52.82 27.99
CA TRP A 348 72.28 53.35 27.28
C TRP A 348 72.33 54.88 27.32
N ALA A 349 71.21 55.55 27.05
CA ALA A 349 71.10 57.01 27.10
C ALA A 349 71.40 57.54 28.51
N THR A 350 70.88 56.87 29.55
CA THR A 350 71.18 57.19 30.96
C THR A 350 72.68 57.08 31.26
N ASN A 351 73.35 56.02 30.78
CA ASN A 351 74.79 55.84 30.98
C ASN A 351 75.64 56.86 30.21
N MET A 352 75.17 57.31 29.05
CA MET A 352 75.86 58.30 28.20
C MET A 352 75.50 59.75 28.54
N ASN A 353 74.58 59.97 29.49
CA ASN A 353 74.07 61.28 29.88
C ASN A 353 73.46 62.07 28.70
N LEU A 354 72.78 61.35 27.80
CA LEU A 354 72.08 61.87 26.62
C LEU A 354 70.57 61.80 26.84
N ASP A 355 69.80 62.72 26.26
CA ASP A 355 68.34 62.61 26.19
C ASP A 355 67.95 61.74 25.00
N LEU A 356 67.30 60.60 25.27
CA LEU A 356 66.94 59.63 24.24
C LEU A 356 65.95 60.22 23.22
N LEU A 357 65.03 61.10 23.65
CA LEU A 357 64.03 61.67 22.75
C LEU A 357 64.66 62.61 21.72
N ASP A 358 65.57 63.47 22.16
CA ASP A 358 66.30 64.39 21.29
C ASP A 358 67.14 63.63 20.24
N GLU A 359 67.77 62.50 20.64
CA GLU A 359 68.59 61.70 19.73
C GLU A 359 67.76 60.87 18.73
N VAL A 360 66.56 60.42 19.14
CA VAL A 360 65.62 59.78 18.21
C VAL A 360 65.11 60.78 17.17
N ASP A 361 64.85 62.02 17.57
CA ASP A 361 64.35 63.05 16.65
C ASP A 361 65.44 63.55 15.68
N THR A 362 66.71 63.64 16.10
CA THR A 362 67.83 63.90 15.19
C THR A 362 68.00 62.77 14.17
N LEU A 363 67.92 61.50 14.59
CA LEU A 363 67.96 60.36 13.67
C LEU A 363 66.76 60.33 12.73
N ARG A 364 65.54 60.66 13.20
CA ARG A 364 64.36 60.79 12.33
C ARG A 364 64.52 61.92 11.32
N ALA A 365 65.13 63.05 11.68
CA ALA A 365 65.41 64.12 10.73
C ALA A 365 66.44 63.71 9.66
N LEU A 366 67.45 62.93 10.06
CA LEU A 366 68.50 62.40 9.16
C LEU A 366 67.98 61.33 8.19
N TYR A 367 67.08 60.46 8.63
CA TYR A 367 66.68 59.27 7.87
C TYR A 367 65.20 59.23 7.46
N GLY A 368 64.35 60.11 7.96
CA GLY A 368 62.90 60.16 7.68
C GLY A 368 62.49 61.02 6.48
N SER A 369 63.44 61.55 5.71
CA SER A 369 63.20 62.47 4.58
C SER A 369 63.20 61.76 3.21
N SER A 370 62.67 60.53 3.11
CA SER A 370 62.53 59.79 1.85
C SER A 370 61.10 59.39 1.56
#